data_AF-A0A836PT93-F1
#
_entry.id   AF-A0A836PT93-F1
#
_cell.length_a   1.000
_cell.length_b   1.000
_cell.length_c   1.000
_cell.angle_alpha   90.00
_cell.angle_beta   90.00
_cell.angle_gamma   90.00
#
_symmetry.space_group_name_H-M   'P 1'
#
loop_
_entity.id
_entity.type
_entity.pdbx_description
1 polymer ?
#
loop_
_entity_poly.entity_id
_entity_poly.type
_entity_poly.pdbx_seq_one_letter_code
_entity_poly.pdbx_strand_id
1 'polypeptide(L)'
;MYSGELEVQAKRKAIAVLQDEINRILNAGRVLSALPRMLVNKDTAGVKDALDQISSIEEEVENLRRKITRDVSDVGGLIINRENLLNTSYTMDEIAGYITGISFKLSNLKIKTLKTKNLDKELTELIELVVDEIYKLNEIIRSLNTDSAKSIELAQETQKIERNIDIKYRKMTIVALNEITTTK
;
A
#
# COMPACT_ATOMS: atom_id res chain seq x y z
N MET A 1 -31.36 24.87 -0.76
CA MET A 1 -30.48 23.95 -0.01
C MET A 1 -29.11 24.59 0.10
N TYR A 2 -28.56 24.63 1.31
CA TYR A 2 -27.39 25.44 1.66
C TYR A 2 -26.13 24.88 0.97
N SER A 3 -25.42 25.69 0.18
CA SER A 3 -24.23 25.26 -0.59
C SER A 3 -23.18 24.55 0.28
N GLY A 4 -23.08 24.91 1.56
CA GLY A 4 -22.14 24.29 2.50
C GLY A 4 -22.50 22.86 2.93
N GLU A 5 -23.78 22.48 3.00
CA GLU A 5 -24.16 21.10 3.35
C GLU A 5 -23.82 20.12 2.22
N LEU A 6 -24.01 20.55 0.97
CA LEU A 6 -23.70 19.75 -0.22
C LEU A 6 -22.19 19.55 -0.38
N GLU A 7 -21.38 20.57 -0.12
CA GLU A 7 -19.91 20.46 -0.10
C GLU A 7 -19.43 19.45 0.96
N VAL A 8 -19.95 19.56 2.20
CA VAL A 8 -19.57 18.65 3.29
C VAL A 8 -19.95 17.21 2.97
N GLN A 9 -21.13 16.99 2.40
CA GLN A 9 -21.57 15.65 2.00
C GLN A 9 -20.69 15.06 0.90
N ALA A 10 -20.35 15.85 -0.12
CA ALA A 10 -19.49 15.40 -1.20
C ALA A 10 -18.07 15.07 -0.72
N LYS A 11 -17.50 15.92 0.15
CA LYS A 11 -16.20 15.65 0.79
C LYS A 11 -16.21 14.35 1.59
N ARG A 12 -17.25 14.11 2.40
CA ARG A 12 -17.40 12.87 3.18
C ARG A 12 -17.46 11.65 2.28
N LYS A 13 -18.22 11.72 1.17
CA LYS A 13 -18.32 10.63 0.20
C LYS A 13 -16.97 10.31 -0.44
N ALA A 14 -16.23 11.34 -0.86
CA ALA A 14 -14.90 11.17 -1.45
C ALA A 14 -13.90 10.54 -0.46
N ILE A 15 -13.87 11.02 0.79
CA ILE A 15 -12.99 10.44 1.82
C ILE A 15 -13.39 9.00 2.14
N ALA A 16 -14.68 8.65 2.15
CA ALA A 16 -15.10 7.27 2.33
C ALA A 16 -14.55 6.34 1.24
N VAL A 17 -14.46 6.81 -0.02
CA VAL A 17 -13.82 6.03 -1.09
C VAL A 17 -12.32 5.85 -0.83
N LEU A 18 -11.61 6.90 -0.41
CA LEU A 18 -10.19 6.80 -0.04
C LEU A 18 -9.97 5.83 1.14
N GLN A 19 -10.89 5.82 2.11
CA GLN A 19 -10.87 4.88 3.24
C GLN A 19 -11.00 3.43 2.75
N ASP A 20 -11.93 3.17 1.84
CA ASP A 20 -12.08 1.84 1.24
C ASP A 20 -10.82 1.44 0.47
N GLU A 21 -10.26 2.36 -0.32
CA GLU A 21 -9.07 2.15 -1.16
C GLU A 21 -7.85 1.75 -0.30
N ILE A 22 -7.51 2.53 0.73
CA ILE A 22 -6.37 2.22 1.61
C ILE A 22 -6.59 0.95 2.45
N ASN A 23 -7.84 0.59 2.78
CA ASN A 23 -8.14 -0.69 3.42
C ASN A 23 -7.83 -1.88 2.50
N ARG A 24 -8.14 -1.77 1.20
CA ARG A 24 -7.82 -2.80 0.20
C ARG A 24 -6.31 -2.93 0.04
N ILE A 25 -5.59 -1.82 -0.08
CA ILE A 25 -4.13 -1.80 -0.16
C ILE A 25 -3.48 -2.44 1.07
N LEU A 26 -3.97 -2.13 2.27
CA LEU A 26 -3.49 -2.75 3.51
C LEU A 26 -3.65 -4.28 3.49
N ASN A 27 -4.77 -4.78 2.97
CA ASN A 27 -4.97 -6.22 2.83
C ASN A 27 -4.01 -6.83 1.81
N ALA A 28 -3.77 -6.18 0.66
CA ALA A 28 -2.77 -6.64 -0.30
C ALA A 28 -1.36 -6.67 0.29
N GLY A 29 -0.98 -5.66 1.08
CA GLY A 29 0.30 -5.63 1.80
C GLY A 29 0.45 -6.81 2.78
N ARG A 30 -0.62 -7.16 3.52
CA ARG A 30 -0.63 -8.33 4.39
C ARG A 30 -0.46 -9.64 3.62
N VAL A 31 -1.14 -9.79 2.48
CA VAL A 31 -0.96 -10.97 1.61
C VAL A 31 0.48 -11.06 1.09
N LEU A 32 1.04 -9.92 0.66
CA LEU A 32 2.45 -9.83 0.21
C LEU A 32 3.44 -10.24 1.31
N SER A 33 3.20 -9.87 2.57
CA SER A 33 4.09 -10.23 3.70
C SER A 33 4.22 -11.74 3.92
N ALA A 34 3.23 -12.54 3.51
CA ALA A 34 3.26 -13.99 3.63
C ALA A 34 4.05 -14.69 2.52
N LEU A 35 4.25 -14.03 1.36
CA LEU A 35 4.85 -14.64 0.17
C LEU A 35 6.28 -15.18 0.37
N PRO A 36 7.23 -14.46 1.01
CA PRO A 36 8.58 -14.99 1.20
C PRO A 36 8.59 -16.34 1.94
N ARG A 37 7.73 -16.49 2.96
CA ARG A 37 7.59 -17.73 3.74
C ARG A 37 6.99 -18.86 2.91
N MET A 38 5.94 -18.59 2.14
CA MET A 38 5.32 -19.56 1.24
C MET A 38 6.33 -20.09 0.21
N LEU A 39 7.14 -19.20 -0.37
CA LEU A 39 8.20 -19.56 -1.32
C LEU A 39 9.28 -20.46 -0.68
N VAL A 40 9.74 -20.12 0.52
CA VAL A 40 10.73 -20.94 1.26
C VAL A 40 10.20 -22.34 1.59
N ASN A 41 8.90 -22.42 1.91
CA ASN A 41 8.19 -23.66 2.22
C ASN A 41 7.77 -24.47 0.97
N LYS A 42 8.01 -23.94 -0.23
CA LYS A 42 7.60 -24.53 -1.52
C LYS A 42 6.08 -24.73 -1.62
N ASP A 43 5.30 -23.86 -1.00
CA ASP A 43 3.84 -23.88 -1.08
C ASP A 43 3.36 -23.24 -2.40
N THR A 44 3.39 -24.01 -3.49
CA THR A 44 3.06 -23.48 -4.82
C THR A 44 1.59 -23.11 -4.97
N ALA A 45 0.70 -23.78 -4.24
CA ALA A 45 -0.73 -23.45 -4.24
C ALA A 45 -0.96 -22.12 -3.51
N GLY A 46 -0.43 -21.97 -2.29
CA GLY A 46 -0.55 -20.74 -1.52
C GLY A 46 0.08 -19.53 -2.22
N VAL A 47 1.22 -19.71 -2.92
CA VAL A 47 1.81 -18.64 -3.74
C VAL A 47 0.86 -18.23 -4.86
N LYS A 48 0.25 -19.18 -5.57
CA LYS A 48 -0.70 -18.85 -6.65
C LYS A 48 -1.91 -18.10 -6.11
N ASP A 49 -2.52 -18.61 -5.04
CA ASP A 49 -3.69 -17.98 -4.42
C ASP A 49 -3.38 -16.55 -3.94
N ALA A 50 -2.19 -16.34 -3.37
CA ALA A 50 -1.74 -15.01 -2.94
C ALA A 50 -1.56 -14.04 -4.13
N LEU A 51 -1.02 -14.51 -5.26
CA LEU A 51 -0.88 -13.69 -6.48
C LEU A 51 -2.25 -13.32 -7.06
N ASP A 52 -3.16 -14.29 -7.17
CA ASP A 52 -4.51 -14.08 -7.68
C ASP A 52 -5.28 -13.10 -6.77
N GLN A 53 -5.13 -13.24 -5.45
CA GLN A 53 -5.72 -12.33 -4.47
C GLN A 53 -5.16 -10.90 -4.58
N ILE A 54 -3.84 -10.74 -4.71
CA ILE A 54 -3.22 -9.42 -4.87
C ILE A 54 -3.70 -8.76 -6.17
N SER A 55 -3.77 -9.49 -7.28
CA SER A 55 -4.25 -8.97 -8.55
C SER A 55 -5.73 -8.56 -8.48
N SER A 56 -6.57 -9.36 -7.82
CA SER A 56 -7.98 -9.00 -7.61
C SER A 56 -8.12 -7.73 -6.77
N ILE A 57 -7.27 -7.54 -5.76
CA ILE A 57 -7.29 -6.33 -4.92
C ILE A 57 -6.85 -5.10 -5.73
N GLU A 58 -5.84 -5.22 -6.59
CA GLU A 58 -5.41 -4.13 -7.47
C GLU A 58 -6.56 -3.68 -8.39
N GLU A 59 -7.31 -4.61 -8.97
CA GLU A 59 -8.50 -4.28 -9.78
C GLU A 59 -9.58 -3.57 -8.96
N GLU A 60 -9.82 -4.00 -7.71
CA GLU A 60 -10.74 -3.31 -6.79
C GLU A 60 -10.29 -1.87 -6.50
N VAL A 61 -9.00 -1.65 -6.26
CA VAL A 61 -8.41 -0.32 -6.05
C VAL A 61 -8.59 0.54 -7.30
N GLU A 62 -8.29 0.00 -8.48
CA GLU A 62 -8.46 0.74 -9.74
C GLU A 62 -9.92 1.19 -9.96
N ASN A 63 -10.87 0.32 -9.60
CA ASN A 63 -12.30 0.62 -9.68
C ASN A 63 -12.72 1.70 -8.68
N LEU A 64 -12.16 1.71 -7.47
CA LEU A 64 -12.38 2.78 -6.48
C LEU A 64 -11.80 4.11 -6.95
N ARG A 65 -10.60 4.11 -7.53
CA ARG A 65 -10.00 5.29 -8.18
C ARG A 65 -10.90 5.84 -9.28
N ARG A 66 -11.39 5.00 -10.20
CA ARG A 66 -12.35 5.41 -11.25
C ARG A 66 -13.67 5.94 -10.67
N LYS A 67 -14.10 5.43 -9.52
CA LYS A 67 -15.31 5.91 -8.82
C LYS A 67 -15.08 7.30 -8.23
N ILE A 68 -13.99 7.54 -7.50
CA ILE A 68 -13.73 8.86 -6.92
C ILE A 68 -13.48 9.92 -8.00
N THR A 69 -12.82 9.59 -9.12
CA THR A 69 -12.67 10.52 -10.25
C THR A 69 -14.03 10.98 -10.79
N ARG A 70 -14.99 10.06 -10.95
CA ARG A 70 -16.36 10.40 -11.37
C ARG A 70 -17.09 11.21 -10.31
N ASP A 71 -17.12 10.73 -9.06
CA ASP A 71 -17.79 11.39 -7.94
C ASP A 71 -17.30 12.84 -7.74
N VAL A 72 -16.00 13.07 -7.86
CA VAL A 72 -15.40 14.41 -7.75
C VAL A 72 -15.71 15.27 -8.98
N SER A 73 -15.74 14.69 -10.18
CA SER A 73 -16.07 15.42 -11.42
C SER A 73 -17.53 15.86 -11.46
N ASP A 74 -18.45 15.01 -11.04
CA ASP A 74 -19.90 15.28 -11.01
C ASP A 74 -20.26 16.41 -10.04
N VAL A 75 -19.49 16.54 -8.95
CA VAL A 75 -19.64 17.59 -7.93
C VAL A 75 -19.01 18.93 -8.36
N GLY A 76 -18.19 18.91 -9.42
CA GLY A 76 -17.67 20.12 -10.07
C GLY A 76 -16.78 20.99 -9.16
N GLY A 77 -17.17 22.27 -9.01
CA GLY A 77 -16.44 23.26 -8.22
C GLY A 77 -16.80 23.29 -6.73
N LEU A 78 -17.73 22.43 -6.27
CA LEU A 78 -18.18 22.44 -4.88
C LEU A 78 -17.12 21.96 -3.90
N ILE A 79 -16.12 21.17 -4.34
CA ILE A 79 -15.02 20.71 -3.49
C ILE A 79 -13.79 21.60 -3.74
N ILE A 80 -13.48 22.47 -2.78
CA ILE A 80 -12.41 23.48 -2.87
C ILE A 80 -11.00 22.84 -3.00
N ASN A 81 -10.82 21.56 -2.62
CA ASN A 81 -9.53 20.83 -2.67
C ASN A 81 -9.60 19.51 -3.44
N ARG A 82 -10.38 19.46 -4.53
CA ARG A 82 -10.59 18.25 -5.32
C ARG A 82 -9.31 17.60 -5.85
N GLU A 83 -8.32 18.42 -6.19
CA GLU A 83 -7.03 17.96 -6.73
C GLU A 83 -6.28 17.09 -5.72
N ASN A 84 -6.24 17.49 -4.44
CA ASN A 84 -5.60 16.70 -3.40
C ASN A 84 -6.28 15.34 -3.19
N LEU A 85 -7.61 15.28 -3.30
CA LEU A 85 -8.35 14.00 -3.20
C LEU A 85 -8.02 13.08 -4.37
N LEU A 86 -7.99 13.62 -5.59
CA LEU A 86 -7.63 12.86 -6.79
C LEU A 86 -6.19 12.38 -6.73
N ASN A 87 -5.24 13.27 -6.41
CA ASN A 87 -3.83 12.93 -6.28
C ASN A 87 -3.61 11.84 -5.22
N THR A 88 -4.31 11.92 -4.08
CA THR A 88 -4.25 10.88 -3.05
C THR A 88 -4.70 9.52 -3.58
N SER A 89 -5.81 9.46 -4.32
CA SER A 89 -6.28 8.21 -4.93
C SER A 89 -5.32 7.68 -5.98
N TYR A 90 -4.75 8.54 -6.84
CA TYR A 90 -3.73 8.11 -7.81
C TYR A 90 -2.49 7.53 -7.13
N THR A 91 -1.98 8.15 -6.06
CA THR A 91 -0.83 7.62 -5.32
C THR A 91 -1.17 6.31 -4.60
N MET A 92 -2.40 6.14 -4.10
CA MET A 92 -2.85 4.87 -3.51
C MET A 92 -2.87 3.74 -4.55
N ASP A 93 -3.39 4.01 -5.74
CA ASP A 93 -3.36 3.07 -6.88
C ASP A 93 -1.94 2.66 -7.26
N GLU A 94 -0.97 3.59 -7.25
CA GLU A 94 0.44 3.27 -7.47
C GLU A 94 0.99 2.31 -6.40
N ILE A 95 0.62 2.47 -5.13
CA ILE A 95 1.01 1.53 -4.06
C ILE A 95 0.47 0.12 -4.35
N ALA A 96 -0.79 -0.01 -4.79
CA ALA A 96 -1.36 -1.29 -5.18
C ALA A 96 -0.58 -1.93 -6.35
N GLY A 97 -0.28 -1.15 -7.39
CA GLY A 97 0.53 -1.60 -8.53
C GLY A 97 1.95 -2.02 -8.13
N TYR A 98 2.58 -1.33 -7.17
CA TYR A 98 3.87 -1.75 -6.62
C TYR A 98 3.76 -3.08 -5.86
N ILE A 99 2.70 -3.30 -5.07
CA ILE A 99 2.48 -4.56 -4.37
C ILE A 99 2.36 -5.73 -5.37
N THR A 100 1.59 -5.57 -6.45
CA THR A 100 1.51 -6.57 -7.52
C THR A 100 2.85 -6.78 -8.22
N GLY A 101 3.55 -5.69 -8.54
CA GLY A 101 4.86 -5.76 -9.18
C GLY A 101 5.91 -6.49 -8.31
N ILE A 102 5.87 -6.28 -6.98
CA ILE A 102 6.75 -6.96 -6.03
C ILE A 102 6.34 -8.44 -5.93
N SER A 103 5.05 -8.75 -5.78
CA SER A 103 4.57 -10.13 -5.64
C SER A 103 4.97 -10.99 -6.85
N PHE A 104 4.83 -10.45 -8.07
CA PHE A 104 5.29 -11.08 -9.31
C PHE A 104 6.81 -11.30 -9.33
N LYS A 105 7.61 -10.29 -8.96
CA LYS A 105 9.07 -10.45 -8.90
C LYS A 105 9.47 -11.52 -7.90
N LEU A 106 8.86 -11.53 -6.71
CA LEU A 106 9.14 -12.51 -5.66
C LEU A 106 8.81 -13.93 -6.10
N SER A 107 7.66 -14.16 -6.74
CA SER A 107 7.26 -15.50 -7.19
C SER A 107 8.20 -16.08 -8.26
N ASN A 108 8.92 -15.23 -8.98
CA ASN A 108 9.90 -15.63 -10.00
C ASN A 108 11.34 -15.71 -9.47
N LEU A 109 11.60 -15.40 -8.19
CA LEU A 109 12.93 -15.55 -7.59
C LEU A 109 13.27 -17.01 -7.34
N LYS A 110 14.55 -17.36 -7.56
CA LYS A 110 15.08 -18.67 -7.15
C LYS A 110 15.07 -18.75 -5.62
N ILE A 111 14.45 -19.80 -5.07
CA ILE A 111 14.41 -20.05 -3.60
C ILE A 111 15.82 -20.06 -2.99
N LYS A 112 16.82 -20.55 -3.72
CA LYS A 112 18.22 -20.53 -3.28
C LYS A 112 18.71 -19.13 -2.95
N THR A 113 18.30 -18.12 -3.72
CA THR A 113 18.65 -16.71 -3.50
C THR A 113 18.01 -16.18 -2.23
N LEU A 114 16.74 -16.50 -1.96
CA LEU A 114 16.05 -16.09 -0.72
C LEU A 114 16.69 -16.71 0.52
N LYS A 115 17.23 -17.94 0.43
CA LYS A 115 17.91 -18.60 1.55
C LYS A 115 19.32 -18.09 1.82
N THR A 116 19.93 -17.32 0.90
CA THR A 116 21.25 -16.74 1.12
C THR A 116 21.19 -15.76 2.29
N LYS A 117 22.03 -15.94 3.30
CA LYS A 117 22.18 -15.03 4.46
C LYS A 117 20.85 -14.66 5.15
N ASN A 118 19.86 -15.55 5.16
CA ASN A 118 18.52 -15.29 5.71
C ASN A 118 17.78 -14.11 5.05
N LEU A 119 18.01 -13.87 3.76
CA LEU A 119 17.32 -12.81 3.01
C LEU A 119 15.80 -12.98 3.02
N ASP A 120 15.29 -14.20 3.16
CA ASP A 120 13.87 -14.48 3.35
C ASP A 120 13.30 -13.79 4.60
N LYS A 121 14.02 -13.85 5.73
CA LYS A 121 13.61 -13.19 6.97
C LYS A 121 13.75 -11.68 6.88
N GLU A 122 14.90 -11.20 6.37
CA GLU A 122 15.16 -9.77 6.21
C GLU A 122 14.13 -9.10 5.29
N LEU A 123 13.78 -9.76 4.19
CA LEU A 123 12.75 -9.31 3.27
C LEU A 123 11.36 -9.34 3.92
N THR A 124 11.03 -10.41 4.67
CA THR A 124 9.74 -10.51 5.37
C THR A 124 9.58 -9.34 6.35
N GLU A 125 10.58 -9.11 7.19
CA GLU A 125 10.57 -8.00 8.15
C GLU A 125 10.52 -6.62 7.46
N LEU A 126 11.15 -6.47 6.29
CA LEU A 126 11.05 -5.23 5.50
C LEU A 126 9.62 -5.02 4.99
N ILE A 127 8.99 -6.06 4.46
CA ILE A 127 7.59 -5.99 3.99
C ILE A 127 6.65 -5.72 5.17
N GLU A 128 6.87 -6.33 6.33
CA GLU A 128 6.09 -6.06 7.55
C GLU A 128 6.16 -4.59 7.97
N LEU A 129 7.34 -3.95 7.93
CA LEU A 129 7.46 -2.52 8.20
C LEU A 129 6.67 -1.66 7.18
N VAL A 130 6.68 -2.04 5.91
CA VAL A 130 5.87 -1.36 4.88
C VAL A 130 4.37 -1.56 5.13
N VAL A 131 3.95 -2.74 5.61
CA VAL A 131 2.56 -2.99 6.02
C VAL A 131 2.17 -2.10 7.20
N ASP A 132 3.07 -1.90 8.17
CA ASP A 132 2.85 -1.00 9.30
C ASP A 132 2.73 0.47 8.83
N GLU A 133 3.51 0.87 7.84
CA GLU A 133 3.38 2.20 7.22
C GLU A 133 2.04 2.37 6.51
N ILE A 134 1.60 1.39 5.71
CA ILE A 134 0.28 1.39 5.07
C ILE A 134 -0.84 1.42 6.12
N TYR A 135 -0.66 0.72 7.24
CA TYR A 135 -1.59 0.78 8.37
C TYR A 135 -1.66 2.20 8.97
N LYS A 136 -0.54 2.89 9.14
CA LYS A 136 -0.54 4.30 9.58
C LYS A 136 -1.20 5.23 8.58
N LEU A 137 -0.98 5.03 7.27
CA LEU A 137 -1.71 5.77 6.24
C LEU A 137 -3.23 5.54 6.34
N ASN A 138 -3.65 4.31 6.63
CA ASN A 138 -5.05 3.98 6.87
C ASN A 138 -5.64 4.76 8.07
N GLU A 139 -4.90 4.82 9.19
CA GLU A 139 -5.30 5.59 10.37
C GLU A 139 -5.45 7.08 10.05
N ILE A 140 -4.50 7.66 9.29
CA ILE A 140 -4.54 9.08 8.86
C ILE A 140 -5.81 9.37 8.06
N ILE A 141 -6.10 8.55 7.05
CA ILE A 141 -7.26 8.75 6.16
C ILE A 141 -8.58 8.61 6.93
N ARG A 142 -8.61 7.76 7.97
CA ARG A 142 -9.77 7.65 8.89
C ARG A 142 -9.94 8.90 9.74
N SER A 143 -8.86 9.49 10.24
CA SER A 143 -8.92 10.68 11.10
C SER A 143 -9.21 11.97 10.35
N LEU A 144 -9.01 12.03 9.01
CA LEU A 144 -9.24 13.25 8.21
C LEU A 144 -10.63 13.89 8.38
N ASN A 145 -11.66 13.08 8.66
CA ASN A 145 -13.04 13.56 8.84
C ASN A 145 -13.40 13.90 10.29
N THR A 146 -12.64 13.42 11.27
CA THR A 146 -13.02 13.45 12.69
C THR A 146 -12.06 14.24 13.55
N ASP A 147 -10.76 14.20 13.25
CA ASP A 147 -9.72 14.82 14.07
C ASP A 147 -8.48 15.18 13.22
N SER A 148 -8.36 16.46 12.89
CA SER A 148 -7.23 16.99 12.13
C SER A 148 -5.92 17.01 12.93
N ALA A 149 -5.97 17.21 14.25
CA ALA A 149 -4.79 17.20 15.10
C ALA A 149 -4.21 15.78 15.18
N LYS A 150 -5.07 14.77 15.34
CA LYS A 150 -4.66 13.36 15.29
C LYS A 150 -4.07 12.99 13.94
N SER A 151 -4.64 13.50 12.84
CA SER A 151 -4.11 13.26 11.49
C SER A 151 -2.67 13.76 11.35
N ILE A 152 -2.35 14.92 11.93
CA ILE A 152 -1.00 15.51 11.91
C ILE A 152 -0.03 14.68 12.77
N GLU A 153 -0.44 14.26 13.96
CA GLU A 153 0.38 13.40 14.83
C GLU A 153 0.71 12.07 14.14
N LEU A 154 -0.29 11.40 13.57
CA LEU A 154 -0.11 10.15 12.84
C LEU A 154 0.84 10.32 11.65
N ALA A 155 0.77 11.43 10.92
CA ALA A 155 1.70 11.72 9.84
C ALA A 155 3.16 11.80 10.32
N GLN A 156 3.40 12.34 11.53
CA GLN A 156 4.74 12.34 12.13
C GLN A 156 5.19 10.95 12.59
N GLU A 157 4.26 10.10 13.05
CA GLU A 157 4.55 8.69 13.35
C GLU A 157 4.94 7.91 12.09
N THR A 158 4.23 8.12 10.98
CA THR A 158 4.54 7.50 9.67
C THR A 158 5.98 7.79 9.25
N GLN A 159 6.45 9.04 9.37
CA GLN A 159 7.84 9.40 9.04
C GLN A 159 8.89 8.64 9.86
N LYS A 160 8.57 8.26 11.10
CA LYS A 160 9.48 7.45 11.92
C LYS A 160 9.57 6.01 11.39
N ILE A 161 8.45 5.46 10.91
CA ILE A 161 8.41 4.14 10.28
C ILE A 161 9.17 4.17 8.94
N GLU A 162 8.94 5.19 8.11
CA GLU A 162 9.65 5.41 6.84
C GLU A 162 11.18 5.39 7.06
N ARG A 163 11.67 6.10 8.09
CA ARG A 163 13.10 6.09 8.43
C ARG A 163 13.64 4.70 8.78
N ASN A 164 12.84 3.87 9.46
CA ASN A 164 13.22 2.50 9.79
C ASN A 164 13.25 1.61 8.54
N ILE A 165 12.27 1.75 7.65
CA ILE A 165 12.22 1.09 6.34
C ILE A 165 13.48 1.45 5.55
N ASP A 166 13.82 2.72 5.45
CA ASP A 166 14.99 3.25 4.76
C ASP A 166 16.31 2.60 5.26
N ILE A 167 16.49 2.55 6.58
CA ILE A 167 17.68 1.96 7.19
C ILE A 167 17.75 0.47 6.88
N LYS A 168 16.63 -0.25 6.99
CA LYS A 168 16.58 -1.69 6.74
C LYS A 168 16.81 -2.02 5.27
N TYR A 169 16.16 -1.28 4.37
CA TYR A 169 16.33 -1.40 2.93
C TYR A 169 17.80 -1.20 2.51
N ARG A 170 18.47 -0.17 3.03
CA ARG A 170 19.90 0.08 2.74
C ARG A 170 20.79 -1.07 3.21
N LYS A 171 20.58 -1.56 4.43
CA LYS A 171 21.32 -2.71 4.97
C LYS A 171 21.12 -3.97 4.13
N MET A 172 19.87 -4.27 3.79
CA MET A 172 19.53 -5.44 2.99
C MET A 172 20.10 -5.34 1.57
N THR A 173 20.07 -4.15 0.97
CA THR A 173 20.67 -3.89 -0.36
C THR A 173 22.17 -4.19 -0.35
N ILE A 174 22.91 -3.78 0.68
CA ILE A 174 24.35 -4.07 0.80
C ILE A 174 24.60 -5.60 0.87
N VAL A 175 23.79 -6.32 1.66
CA VAL A 175 23.89 -7.79 1.74
C VAL A 175 23.60 -8.42 0.37
N ALA A 176 22.53 -7.99 -0.30
CA ALA A 176 22.17 -8.48 -1.62
C ALA A 176 23.28 -8.26 -2.66
N LEU A 177 23.88 -7.06 -2.70
CA LEU A 177 24.95 -6.71 -3.64
C LEU A 177 26.24 -7.51 -3.40
N ASN A 178 26.57 -7.83 -2.15
CA ASN A 178 27.78 -8.58 -1.81
C ASN A 178 27.62 -10.09 -2.03
N GLU A 179 26.42 -10.63 -1.82
CA GLU A 179 26.21 -12.08 -1.67
C GLU A 179 25.48 -12.70 -2.87
N ILE A 180 24.75 -11.91 -3.66
CA ILE A 180 24.06 -12.37 -4.86
C ILE A 180 24.94 -12.09 -6.09
N THR A 181 25.93 -12.96 -6.29
CA THR A 181 26.91 -12.85 -7.39
C THR A 181 26.39 -13.33 -8.76
N THR A 182 25.21 -13.94 -8.82
CA THR A 182 24.63 -14.42 -10.08
C THR A 182 23.12 -14.21 -10.11
N THR A 183 22.68 -13.17 -10.81
CA THR A 183 21.25 -12.89 -11.10
C THR A 183 20.77 -13.53 -12.40
N LYS A 184 21.51 -14.48 -12.98
CA LYS A 184 21.11 -15.29 -14.14
C LYS A 184 21.22 -16.79 -13.84
#